data_AF-A0A170WHS7-F1
#
_entry.id   AF-A0A170WHS7-F1
#
_cell.length_a   1.000
_cell.length_b   1.000
_cell.length_c   1.000
_cell.angle_alpha   90.00
_cell.angle_beta   90.00
_cell.angle_gamma   90.00
#
_symmetry.space_group_name_H-M   'P 1'
#
loop_
_entity.id
_entity.type
_entity.pdbx_description
1 polymer ?
#
loop_
_entity_poly.entity_id
_entity_poly.type
_entity_poly.pdbx_seq_one_letter_code
_entity_poly.pdbx_strand_id
1 'polypeptide(L)'
;WFYSSNGYADAGYILFETAKEMNNGGIHFPILGICLGVELLLYLDNNKREYRTNCHSKNIALPLEFLPNYKCSKLFGSAPGDVLRILREEAVTLNQHRFCIT
;
A
#
# COMPACT_ATOMS: atom_id res chain seq x y z
N TRP A 1 2.25 11.95 -11.89
CA TRP A 1 2.18 10.49 -11.72
C TRP A 1 0.80 9.92 -12.04
N PHE A 2 -0.30 10.64 -11.76
CA PHE A 2 -1.66 10.12 -12.00
C PHE A 2 -2.51 10.90 -13.03
N TYR A 3 -1.94 11.89 -13.71
CA TYR A 3 -2.68 12.81 -14.60
C TYR A 3 -2.70 12.41 -16.09
N SER A 4 -2.08 11.28 -16.44
CA SER A 4 -2.11 10.79 -17.83
C SER A 4 -3.45 10.14 -18.11
N SER A 5 -4.15 10.63 -19.13
CA SER A 5 -5.39 10.01 -19.61
C SER A 5 -5.12 8.63 -20.22
N ASN A 6 -6.08 7.71 -20.04
CA ASN A 6 -6.01 6.31 -20.46
C ASN A 6 -4.75 5.59 -19.96
N GLY A 7 -4.22 6.03 -18.83
CA GLY A 7 -2.96 5.57 -18.27
C GLY A 7 -3.12 4.64 -17.06
N TYR A 8 -2.00 4.42 -16.36
CA TYR A 8 -1.91 3.60 -15.16
C TYR A 8 -2.98 3.93 -14.10
N ALA A 9 -3.20 5.22 -13.82
CA ALA A 9 -4.15 5.66 -12.80
C ALA A 9 -5.61 5.41 -13.21
N ASP A 10 -5.95 5.54 -14.50
CA ASP A 10 -7.30 5.27 -14.99
C ASP A 10 -7.62 3.78 -14.95
N ALA A 11 -6.68 2.93 -15.39
CA ALA A 11 -6.80 1.48 -15.27
C ALA A 11 -6.93 1.04 -13.80
N GLY A 12 -6.12 1.63 -12.91
CA GLY A 12 -6.21 1.36 -11.49
C GLY A 12 -7.52 1.86 -10.85
N TYR A 13 -8.08 2.98 -11.32
CA TYR A 13 -9.40 3.44 -10.88
C TYR A 13 -10.51 2.47 -11.25
N ILE A 14 -10.49 1.95 -12.49
CA ILE A 14 -11.46 0.92 -12.93
C ILE A 14 -11.36 -0.31 -12.03
N LEU A 15 -10.15 -0.85 -11.81
CA LEU A 15 -9.94 -2.02 -10.96
C LEU A 15 -10.36 -1.78 -9.51
N PHE A 16 -10.07 -0.59 -8.97
CA PHE A 16 -10.43 -0.20 -7.61
C PHE A 16 -11.94 -0.14 -7.40
N GLU A 17 -12.68 0.51 -8.30
CA GLU A 17 -14.14 0.59 -8.22
C GLU A 17 -14.80 -0.78 -8.46
N THR A 18 -14.33 -1.56 -9.44
CA THR A 18 -14.82 -2.92 -9.65
C THR A 18 -14.60 -3.81 -8.44
N ALA A 19 -13.43 -3.76 -7.80
CA ALA A 19 -13.18 -4.52 -6.58
C ALA A 19 -14.12 -4.10 -5.45
N LYS A 20 -14.37 -2.79 -5.28
CA LYS A 20 -15.34 -2.29 -4.28
C LYS A 20 -16.75 -2.83 -4.55
N GLU A 21 -17.22 -2.76 -5.80
CA GLU A 21 -18.53 -3.29 -6.20
C GLU A 21 -18.64 -4.79 -5.91
N MET A 22 -17.63 -5.59 -6.28
CA MET A 22 -17.59 -7.03 -6.03
C MET A 22 -17.63 -7.35 -4.53
N ASN A 23 -16.80 -6.67 -3.72
CA ASN A 23 -16.77 -6.90 -2.27
C ASN A 23 -18.10 -6.47 -1.61
N ASN A 24 -18.71 -5.37 -2.04
CA ASN A 24 -20.04 -4.94 -1.57
C ASN A 24 -21.15 -5.93 -1.96
N GLY A 25 -21.00 -6.61 -3.10
CA GLY A 25 -21.87 -7.70 -3.54
C GLY A 25 -21.61 -9.05 -2.85
N GLY A 26 -20.70 -9.11 -1.87
CA GLY A 26 -20.35 -10.34 -1.15
C GLY A 26 -19.33 -11.24 -1.86
N ILE A 27 -18.77 -10.80 -2.98
CA ILE A 27 -17.71 -11.52 -3.71
C ILE A 27 -16.35 -11.00 -3.24
N HIS A 28 -15.56 -11.87 -2.61
CA HIS A 28 -14.24 -11.47 -2.14
C HIS A 28 -13.27 -11.21 -3.29
N PHE A 29 -12.82 -9.96 -3.43
CA PHE A 29 -11.84 -9.55 -4.45
C PHE A 29 -10.76 -8.64 -3.84
N PRO A 30 -9.58 -9.17 -3.48
CA PRO A 30 -8.53 -8.38 -2.84
C PRO A 30 -7.70 -7.56 -3.86
N ILE A 31 -7.18 -6.42 -3.42
CA ILE A 31 -6.17 -5.63 -4.14
C ILE A 31 -4.91 -5.51 -3.28
N LEU A 32 -3.73 -5.65 -3.90
CA LEU A 32 -2.43 -5.36 -3.31
C LEU A 32 -1.75 -4.23 -4.07
N GLY A 33 -1.46 -3.13 -3.38
CA GLY A 33 -0.63 -2.03 -3.88
C GLY A 33 0.80 -2.15 -3.39
N ILE A 34 1.78 -1.89 -4.25
CA ILE A 34 3.22 -1.88 -3.90
C ILE A 34 3.83 -0.57 -4.40
N CYS A 35 4.56 0.15 -3.54
CA CYS A 35 5.19 1.44 -3.87
C CYS A 35 4.17 2.42 -4.50
N LEU A 36 4.33 2.76 -5.78
CA LEU A 36 3.37 3.59 -6.54
C LEU A 36 1.92 3.06 -6.47
N GLY A 37 1.73 1.75 -6.32
CA GLY A 37 0.41 1.15 -6.13
C GLY A 37 -0.25 1.53 -4.80
N VAL A 38 0.50 1.59 -3.69
CA VAL A 38 -0.03 2.08 -2.40
C VAL A 38 -0.41 3.55 -2.53
N GLU A 39 0.46 4.35 -3.16
CA GLU A 39 0.21 5.76 -3.44
C GLU A 39 -1.06 5.97 -4.29
N LEU A 40 -1.29 5.10 -5.29
CA LEU A 40 -2.47 5.17 -6.12
C LEU A 40 -3.74 4.81 -5.34
N LEU A 41 -3.74 3.71 -4.59
CA LEU A 41 -4.95 3.25 -3.87
C LEU A 41 -5.49 4.32 -2.93
N LEU A 42 -4.60 4.94 -2.17
CA LEU A 42 -4.98 5.96 -1.21
C LEU A 42 -5.30 7.31 -1.88
N TYR A 43 -4.69 7.61 -3.04
CA TYR A 43 -5.11 8.75 -3.87
C TYR A 43 -6.55 8.57 -4.38
N LEU A 44 -6.89 7.36 -4.83
CA LEU A 44 -8.24 7.03 -5.30
C LEU A 44 -9.25 7.04 -4.16
N ASP A 45 -8.91 6.45 -3.01
CA ASP A 45 -9.73 6.45 -1.79
C ASP A 45 -9.99 7.90 -1.29
N ASN A 46 -8.99 8.78 -1.42
CA ASN A 46 -9.12 10.21 -1.12
C ASN A 46 -9.72 11.04 -2.27
N ASN A 47 -10.65 10.48 -3.04
CA ASN A 47 -11.35 11.17 -4.13
C ASN A 47 -10.42 11.86 -5.14
N LYS A 48 -9.32 11.21 -5.52
CA LYS A 48 -8.33 11.73 -6.48
C LYS A 48 -7.69 13.06 -6.03
N ARG A 49 -7.56 13.28 -4.72
CA ARG A 49 -6.86 14.44 -4.13
C ARG A 49 -5.46 14.05 -3.68
N GLU A 50 -4.49 14.87 -4.02
CA GLU A 50 -3.12 14.69 -3.57
C GLU A 50 -3.03 14.85 -2.05
N TYR A 51 -2.39 13.88 -1.40
CA TYR A 51 -2.23 13.84 0.05
C TYR A 51 -0.83 13.34 0.44
N ARG A 52 0.04 13.04 -0.54
CA ARG A 52 1.39 12.60 -0.29
C ARG A 52 2.32 13.79 -0.10
N THR A 53 3.29 13.63 0.80
CA THR A 53 4.34 14.60 1.08
C THR A 53 5.68 14.11 0.56
N ASN A 54 6.60 15.03 0.27
CA ASN A 54 7.93 14.66 -0.21
C ASN A 54 8.80 14.17 0.95
N CYS A 55 9.34 12.96 0.86
CA CYS A 55 10.17 12.35 1.92
C CYS A 55 11.49 11.76 1.42
N HIS A 56 11.69 11.66 0.10
CA HIS A 56 12.95 11.25 -0.53
C HIS A 56 13.59 9.95 0.02
N SER A 57 12.79 8.89 0.18
CA SER A 57 13.30 7.56 0.57
C SER A 57 13.76 6.75 -0.65
N LYS A 58 15.02 6.93 -1.05
CA LYS A 58 15.60 6.30 -2.25
C LYS A 58 16.68 5.29 -1.91
N ASN A 59 16.51 4.08 -2.40
CA ASN A 59 17.46 2.97 -2.29
C ASN A 59 17.91 2.71 -0.83
N ILE A 60 16.96 2.65 0.09
CA ILE A 60 17.24 2.40 1.51
C ILE A 60 16.46 1.18 1.99
N ALA A 61 17.16 0.25 2.64
CA ALA A 61 16.54 -0.87 3.32
C ALA A 61 16.27 -0.50 4.77
N LEU A 62 15.05 -0.77 5.26
CA LEU A 62 14.63 -0.44 6.62
C LEU A 62 13.90 -1.62 7.27
N PRO A 63 13.96 -1.76 8.60
CA PRO A 63 13.01 -2.59 9.34
C PRO A 63 11.61 -1.96 9.35
N LEU A 64 10.60 -2.73 9.76
CA LEU A 64 9.24 -2.29 9.99
C LEU A 64 9.01 -1.98 11.48
N GLU A 65 8.45 -0.80 11.73
CA GLU A 65 7.86 -0.48 13.02
C GLU A 65 6.41 -0.98 13.05
N PHE A 66 6.16 -2.07 13.78
CA PHE A 66 4.81 -2.62 13.92
C PHE A 66 3.98 -1.83 14.94
N LEU A 67 2.75 -1.46 14.58
CA LEU A 67 1.76 -0.90 15.51
C LEU A 67 1.37 -1.91 16.61
N PRO A 68 0.96 -1.47 17.82
CA PRO A 68 0.69 -2.37 18.94
C PRO A 68 -0.29 -3.51 18.65
N ASN A 69 -1.27 -3.30 17.75
CA ASN A 69 -2.32 -4.26 17.40
C ASN A 69 -2.07 -5.00 16.08
N TYR A 70 -0.85 -5.02 15.53
CA TYR A 70 -0.57 -5.66 14.22
C TYR A 70 -1.00 -7.13 14.15
N LYS A 71 -1.02 -7.85 15.28
CA LYS A 71 -1.47 -9.25 15.37
C LYS A 71 -2.97 -9.44 15.10
N CYS A 72 -3.77 -8.39 15.23
CA CYS A 72 -5.19 -8.41 14.87
C CYS A 72 -5.41 -8.15 13.37
N SER A 73 -4.37 -7.79 12.61
CA SER A 73 -4.48 -7.52 11.17
C SER A 73 -4.60 -8.80 10.37
N LYS A 74 -5.26 -8.74 9.20
CA LYS A 74 -5.29 -9.86 8.26
C LYS A 74 -3.93 -10.18 7.65
N LEU A 75 -3.07 -9.16 7.49
CA LEU A 75 -1.79 -9.31 6.78
C LEU A 75 -0.72 -9.97 7.65
N PHE A 76 -0.63 -9.58 8.92
CA PHE A 76 0.43 -10.05 9.83
C PHE A 76 -0.07 -10.93 10.98
N GLY A 77 -1.39 -11.08 11.16
CA GLY A 77 -1.95 -11.83 12.28
C GLY A 77 -1.60 -13.31 12.29
N SER A 78 -1.40 -13.91 11.12
CA SER A 78 -1.00 -15.32 10.95
C SER A 78 0.46 -15.49 10.49
N ALA A 79 1.25 -14.40 10.45
CA ALA A 79 2.63 -14.48 9.98
C ALA A 79 3.51 -15.27 10.97
N PRO A 80 4.46 -16.10 10.48
CA PRO A 80 5.40 -16.82 11.33
C PRO A 80 6.23 -15.89 12.24
N GLY A 81 6.55 -16.35 13.44
CA GLY A 81 7.24 -15.54 14.45
C GLY A 81 8.66 -15.11 14.03
N ASP A 82 9.37 -15.96 13.28
CA ASP A 82 10.67 -15.67 12.68
C ASP A 82 10.57 -14.60 11.59
N VAL A 83 9.56 -14.66 10.72
CA VAL A 83 9.30 -13.62 9.71
C VAL A 83 9.00 -12.28 10.38
N LEU A 84 8.15 -12.26 11.42
CA LEU A 84 7.85 -11.05 12.18
C LEU A 84 9.09 -10.46 12.87
N ARG A 85 9.97 -11.32 13.39
CA ARG A 85 11.25 -10.92 13.99
C ARG A 85 12.17 -10.28 12.95
N ILE A 86 12.37 -10.94 11.80
CA ILE A 86 13.20 -10.42 10.69
C ILE A 86 12.66 -9.06 10.22
N LEU A 87 11.36 -8.96 9.97
CA LEU A 87 10.73 -7.71 9.52
C LEU A 87 10.92 -6.57 10.53
N ARG A 88 10.98 -6.87 11.83
CA ARG A 88 11.14 -5.88 12.89
C ARG A 88 12.58 -5.47 13.15
N GLU A 89 13.50 -6.43 13.09
CA GLU A 89 14.88 -6.25 13.59
C GLU A 89 15.89 -6.01 12.46
N GLU A 90 15.58 -6.45 11.23
CA GLU A 90 16.52 -6.44 10.13
C GLU A 90 16.09 -5.45 9.03
N ALA A 91 17.08 -4.84 8.37
CA ALA A 91 16.85 -3.92 7.25
C ALA A 91 16.49 -4.69 5.97
N VAL A 92 15.28 -5.25 5.92
CA VAL A 92 14.82 -6.14 4.84
C VAL A 92 13.75 -5.53 3.92
N THR A 93 13.24 -4.32 4.22
CA THR A 93 12.24 -3.67 3.37
C THR A 93 12.84 -2.54 2.53
N LEU A 94 12.88 -2.74 1.21
CA LEU A 94 13.41 -1.75 0.29
C LEU A 94 12.42 -0.59 0.11
N ASN A 95 12.89 0.61 0.40
CA ASN A 95 12.21 1.86 0.12
C ASN A 95 12.88 2.53 -1.09
N GLN A 96 12.08 2.72 -2.15
CA GLN A 96 12.47 3.32 -3.42
C GLN A 96 11.33 4.20 -3.94
N HIS A 97 11.03 5.28 -3.22
CA HIS A 97 9.92 6.17 -3.51
C HIS A 97 10.29 7.64 -3.23
N ARG A 98 9.61 8.54 -3.92
CA ARG A 98 9.81 9.99 -3.73
C ARG A 98 8.86 10.55 -2.67
N PHE A 99 7.69 9.96 -2.54
CA PHE A 99 6.58 10.48 -1.75
C PHE A 99 6.21 9.50 -0.63
N CYS A 100 5.88 10.07 0.53
CA CYS A 100 5.36 9.35 1.69
C CYS A 100 4.00 9.89 2.09
N ILE A 101 3.42 9.27 3.10
CA ILE A 101 2.18 9.68 3.74
C ILE A 101 2.54 9.90 5.20
N THR A 102 2.20 11.07 5.71
CA THR A 102 2.59 11.56 7.05
C THR A 102 1.38 12.04 7.80
#